data_AF-A0AAD3VXC2-F1
#
_entry.id   AF-A0AAD3VXC2-F1
#
_cell.length_a   1.000
_cell.length_b   1.000
_cell.length_c   1.000
_cell.angle_alpha   90.00
_cell.angle_beta   90.00
_cell.angle_gamma   90.00
#
_symmetry.space_group_name_H-M   'P 1'
#
loop_
_entity.id
_entity.type
_entity.pdbx_description
1 polymer ?
#
loop_
_entity_poly.entity_id
_entity_poly.type
_entity_poly.pdbx_seq_one_letter_code
_entity_poly.pdbx_strand_id
1 'polypeptide(L)' 'MQGLGRHVLAEVYGCGFDILNDLERIREILVSAALSAGAEVLETTFHRFSPQG' A
#
# COMPACT_ATOMS: atom_id res chain seq x y z
N MET A 1 -2.50 -26.24 -13.89
CA MET A 1 -1.24 -25.74 -13.31
C MET A 1 -1.60 -24.69 -12.28
N GLN A 2 -1.15 -24.80 -11.03
CA GLN A 2 -1.39 -23.76 -10.01
C GLN A 2 -0.26 -22.73 -10.09
N GLY A 3 -0.61 -21.44 -10.03
CA GLY A 3 0.40 -20.37 -10.04
C GLY A 3 1.23 -20.40 -8.75
N LEU A 4 2.51 -20.05 -8.86
CA LEU A 4 3.43 -19.96 -7.71
C LEU A 4 3.04 -18.85 -6.72
N GLY A 5 2.18 -17.91 -7.14
CA GLY A 5 1.73 -16.81 -6.31
C GLY A 5 0.38 -16.27 -6.77
N ARG A 6 -0.15 -15.33 -5.98
CA ARG A 6 -1.41 -14.65 -6.24
C ARG A 6 -1.15 -13.15 -6.43
N HIS A 7 -1.61 -12.61 -7.56
CA HIS A 7 -1.57 -11.17 -7.84
C HIS A 7 -2.99 -10.63 -7.84
N VAL A 8 -3.22 -9.56 -7.08
CA VAL A 8 -4.51 -8.85 -7.00
C VAL A 8 -4.30 -7.42 -7.46
N LEU A 9 -5.11 -6.97 -8.42
CA LEU A 9 -5.25 -5.56 -8.78
C LEU A 9 -6.60 -5.06 -8.29
N ALA A 10 -6.62 -3.87 -7.68
CA ALA A 10 -7.83 -3.26 -7.14
C ALA A 10 -7.85 -1.76 -7.43
N GLU A 11 -9.03 -1.24 -7.77
CA GLU A 11 -9.31 0.19 -7.85
C GLU A 11 -10.17 0.57 -6.64
N VAL A 12 -9.69 1.52 -5.84
CA VAL A 12 -10.35 1.94 -4.60
C VAL A 12 -10.81 3.39 -4.75
N TYR A 13 -12.11 3.63 -4.55
CA TYR A 13 -12.74 4.93 -4.73
C TYR A 13 -13.26 5.48 -3.40
N GLY A 14 -13.42 6.81 -3.33
CA GLY A 14 -13.94 7.48 -2.14
C GLY A 14 -12.95 7.56 -0.97
N CYS A 15 -11.66 7.31 -1.21
CA CYS A 15 -10.62 7.48 -0.19
C CYS A 15 -10.49 8.95 0.21
N GLY A 16 -10.27 9.20 1.50
CA GLY A 16 -10.00 10.54 2.02
C GLY A 16 -8.74 11.13 1.41
N PHE A 17 -8.82 12.35 0.86
CA PHE A 17 -7.69 13.03 0.24
C PHE A 17 -6.53 13.26 1.22
N ASP A 18 -6.86 13.61 2.46
CA ASP A 18 -5.93 13.78 3.56
C ASP A 18 -5.15 12.49 3.87
N ILE A 19 -5.82 11.34 3.81
CA ILE A 19 -5.18 10.03 3.97
C ILE A 19 -4.25 9.74 2.78
N LEU A 20 -4.72 9.97 1.55
CA LEU A 20 -3.94 9.71 0.34
C LEU A 20 -2.70 10.61 0.20
N ASN A 21 -2.74 11.81 0.78
CA ASN A 21 -1.67 12.81 0.71
C ASN A 21 -0.77 12.82 1.97
N ASP A 22 -0.96 11.87 2.89
CA ASP A 22 -0.13 11.67 4.07
C ASP A 22 0.76 10.43 3.88
N LEU A 23 2.06 10.69 3.65
CA LEU A 23 3.05 9.65 3.36
C LEU A 23 3.20 8.63 4.48
N GLU A 24 3.19 9.08 5.74
CA GLU A 24 3.38 8.20 6.89
C GLU A 24 2.12 7.36 7.12
N ARG A 25 0.94 7.95 6.92
CA ARG A 25 -0.32 7.20 7.00
C ARG A 25 -0.40 6.10 5.93
N ILE A 26 0.02 6.40 4.70
CA ILE A 26 0.09 5.41 3.62
C ILE A 26 1.11 4.30 3.92
N ARG A 27 2.28 4.65 4.47
CA ARG A 27 3.29 3.68 4.92
C ARG A 27 2.70 2.71 5.94
N GLU A 28 2.05 3.22 6.99
CA GLU A 28 1.42 2.40 8.03
C GLU A 28 0.37 1.45 7.46
N ILE A 29 -0.51 1.94 6.57
CA ILE A 29 -1.58 1.15 5.96
C ILE A 29 -0.99 0.00 5.14
N LEU A 30 -0.01 0.28 4.28
CA LEU A 30 0.54 -0.72 3.36
C LEU A 30 1.42 -1.76 4.08
N VAL A 31 2.22 -1.35 5.06
CA VAL A 31 2.98 -2.29 5.91
C VAL A 31 2.03 -3.16 6.73
N SER A 32 1.01 -2.57 7.35
CA SER A 32 0.03 -3.33 8.13
C SER A 32 -0.75 -4.32 7.27
N ALA A 33 -1.07 -3.95 6.03
CA ALA A 33 -1.73 -4.85 5.07
C ALA A 33 -0.83 -6.04 4.69
N ALA A 34 0.47 -5.81 4.44
CA ALA A 34 1.42 -6.88 4.14
C ALA A 34 1.56 -7.87 5.32
N LEU A 35 1.71 -7.35 6.54
CA LEU A 35 1.79 -8.18 7.76
C LEU A 35 0.49 -8.96 7.99
N SER A 36 -0.67 -8.32 7.79
CA SER A 36 -1.98 -8.98 7.94
C SER A 36 -2.22 -10.06 6.88
N ALA A 37 -1.59 -9.93 5.70
CA ALA A 37 -1.59 -10.95 4.65
C ALA A 37 -0.63 -12.13 4.94
N GLY A 38 0.13 -12.08 6.04
CA GLY A 38 1.11 -13.10 6.41
C GLY A 38 2.44 -12.98 5.66
N ALA A 39 2.73 -11.83 5.05
CA ALA A 39 4.00 -11.57 4.38
C ALA A 39 5.05 -11.03 5.36
N GLU A 40 6.32 -11.27 5.04
CA GLU A 40 7.47 -10.66 5.70
C GLU A 40 7.90 -9.40 4.92
N VAL A 41 8.00 -8.27 5.62
CA VAL A 41 8.43 -7.00 5.01
C VAL A 41 9.95 -6.88 5.11
N LEU A 42 10.64 -6.96 3.97
CA LEU A 42 12.10 -6.87 3.92
C LEU A 42 12.60 -5.42 3.89
N GLU A 43 11.97 -4.59 3.07
CA GLU A 43 12.31 -3.18 2.89
C GLU A 43 11.05 -2.40 2.49
N THR A 44 11.03 -1.10 2.77
CA THR A 44 9.98 -0.20 2.29
C THR A 44 10.57 1.07 1.72
N THR A 45 9.99 1.57 0.63
CA THR A 45 10.36 2.85 0.03
C THR A 45 9.09 3.55 -0.41
N PHE A 46 8.92 4.80 0.01
CA PHE A 46 7.76 5.62 -0.29
C PHE A 46 8.22 6.97 -0.81
N HIS A 47 7.51 7.51 -1.80
CA HIS A 47 7.78 8.82 -2.37
C HIS A 47 6.48 9.62 -2.41
N ARG A 48 6.51 10.78 -1.78
CA ARG A 48 5.49 11.82 -1.90
C ARG A 48 5.75 12.68 -3.12
N PHE A 49 4.78 12.80 -4.03
CA PHE A 49 4.84 13.65 -5.21
C PHE A 49 4.39 15.10 -4.89
N SER A 50 4.73 16.03 -5.78
CA SER A 50 4.36 17.45 -5.65
C SER A 50 3.40 17.86 -6.78
N PRO A 51 2.31 18.61 -6.49
CA PRO A 51 1.94 19.15 -5.19
C PRO A 51 1.19 18.19 -4.26
N GLN A 52 0.72 17.04 -4.78
CA GLN A 52 -0.01 16.03 -4.03
C GLN A 52 0.37 14.61 -4.47
N GLY A 53 0.07 13.66 -3.60
CA GLY A 53 0.42 12.24 -3.74
C GLY A 53 1.63 11.87 -2.90
#